data_AF-A0AAW1RG66-F1
#
_entry.id   AF-A0AAW1RG66-F1
#
_cell.length_a   1.000
_cell.length_b   1.000
_cell.length_c   1.000
_cell.angle_alpha   90.00
_cell.angle_beta   90.00
_cell.angle_gamma   90.00
#
_symmetry.space_group_name_H-M   'P 1'
#
loop_
_entity.id
_entity.type
_entity.pdbx_description
1 polymer ?
#
loop_
_entity_poly.entity_id
_entity_poly.type
_entity_poly.pdbx_seq_one_letter_code
_entity_poly.pdbx_strand_id
1 'polypeptide(L)'
;MFWRSMSTFGQPSVIDTLLDRSGVSLELLLDEDDLQQEVRAPNARLLEFLRRPECAEALLRYACLPLAPATPDAAAAALRRSKYPQAACEVLCADAESLLLAVASSPALLRLLMTAPEAWPAGRGSPRHVPSGVPPAAGGGPALAIRWSRIVSSLLLRCGRELIGWLEGNRGLLEALVPRLGLTPVAEALVQLVGADEASSASMPPHALAWVAHTSLLPSLLALLASDDPPTQQHENAAEVLGAIARARAPAR
;
A
#
# COMPACT_ATOMS: atom_id res chain seq x y z
N MET A 1 23.26 -17.92 -3.08
CA MET A 1 24.19 -16.76 -2.98
C MET A 1 24.74 -16.67 -1.56
N PHE A 2 25.58 -17.63 -1.16
CA PHE A 2 26.03 -17.81 0.24
C PHE A 2 27.42 -17.21 0.52
N TRP A 3 28.03 -16.59 -0.49
CA TRP A 3 29.41 -16.08 -0.42
C TRP A 3 29.53 -14.55 -0.35
N ARG A 4 28.42 -13.80 -0.37
CA ARG A 4 28.44 -12.34 -0.09
C ARG A 4 28.38 -12.01 1.40
N SER A 5 28.00 -12.95 2.24
CA SER A 5 27.85 -12.74 3.69
C SER A 5 29.17 -12.68 4.48
N MET A 6 30.33 -12.87 3.82
CA MET A 6 31.66 -12.84 4.45
C MET A 6 32.60 -11.76 3.88
N SER A 7 32.11 -10.83 3.06
CA SER A 7 32.97 -9.83 2.38
C SER A 7 32.57 -8.38 2.68
N THR A 8 32.32 -8.00 3.94
CA THR A 8 32.33 -6.57 4.34
C THR A 8 32.53 -6.34 5.84
N PHE A 9 33.46 -7.03 6.50
CA PHE A 9 33.99 -6.51 7.77
C PHE A 9 34.93 -5.33 7.44
N GLY A 10 34.39 -4.11 7.38
CA GLY A 10 35.20 -2.88 7.43
C GLY A 10 35.02 -1.84 6.33
N GLN A 11 34.03 -1.94 5.44
CA GLN A 11 33.61 -0.76 4.67
C GLN A 11 32.39 -0.14 5.36
N PRO A 12 32.41 1.15 5.71
CA PRO A 12 31.21 1.82 6.20
C PRO A 12 30.14 1.73 5.13
N SER A 13 28.90 1.44 5.52
CA SER A 13 27.81 1.45 4.54
C SER A 13 27.71 2.85 3.92
N VAL A 14 27.40 2.90 2.61
CA VAL A 14 27.20 4.18 1.92
C VAL A 14 26.07 4.95 2.59
N ILE A 15 25.06 4.22 3.07
CA ILE A 15 23.92 4.77 3.81
C ILE A 15 24.34 5.38 5.15
N ASP A 16 25.18 4.72 5.95
CA ASP A 16 25.68 5.31 7.21
C ASP A 16 26.50 6.57 6.93
N THR A 17 27.32 6.55 5.87
CA THR A 17 28.11 7.70 5.44
C THR A 17 27.22 8.86 4.97
N LEU A 18 26.09 8.56 4.32
CA LEU A 18 25.08 9.57 4.00
C LEU A 18 24.45 10.10 5.29
N LEU A 19 23.99 9.23 6.19
CA LEU A 19 23.35 9.60 7.46
C LEU A 19 24.26 10.43 8.41
N ASP A 20 25.58 10.37 8.25
CA ASP A 20 26.53 11.22 8.96
C ASP A 20 26.53 12.69 8.47
N ARG A 21 26.01 12.96 7.27
CA ARG A 21 25.95 14.32 6.70
C ARG A 21 24.83 15.12 7.37
N SER A 22 25.03 16.42 7.52
CA SER A 22 23.94 17.32 7.93
C SER A 22 22.95 17.51 6.77
N GLY A 23 21.65 17.41 7.05
CA GLY A 23 20.60 17.69 6.07
C GLY A 23 20.31 16.57 5.06
N VAL A 24 20.52 15.30 5.43
CA VAL A 24 20.16 14.14 4.59
C VAL A 24 18.67 14.15 4.28
N SER A 25 18.33 14.07 3.00
CA SER A 25 16.96 13.95 2.53
C SER A 25 16.61 12.48 2.25
N LEU A 26 15.32 12.15 2.29
CA LEU A 26 14.85 10.80 1.98
C LEU A 26 15.19 10.41 0.54
N GLU A 27 15.14 11.37 -0.38
CA GLU A 27 15.41 11.17 -1.81
C GLU A 27 16.84 10.72 -2.07
N LEU A 28 17.81 11.21 -1.28
CA LEU A 28 19.20 10.74 -1.36
C LEU A 28 19.30 9.26 -0.97
N LEU A 29 18.54 8.83 0.05
CA LEU A 29 18.51 7.42 0.45
C LEU A 29 17.80 6.56 -0.61
N LEU A 30 16.67 7.04 -1.16
CA LEU A 30 15.94 6.38 -2.25
C LEU A 30 16.74 6.30 -3.56
N ASP A 31 17.82 7.08 -3.68
CA ASP A 31 18.73 7.01 -4.82
C ASP A 31 19.74 5.86 -4.72
N GLU A 32 19.94 5.28 -3.53
CA GLU A 32 20.91 4.22 -3.28
C GLU A 32 20.36 2.81 -3.58
N ASP A 33 21.13 2.01 -4.31
CA ASP A 33 20.72 0.65 -4.73
C ASP A 33 20.65 -0.35 -3.55
N ASP A 34 21.48 -0.15 -2.52
CA ASP A 34 21.55 -1.05 -1.36
C ASP A 34 20.50 -0.76 -0.27
N LEU A 35 19.66 0.28 -0.46
CA LEU A 35 18.66 0.73 0.53
C LEU A 35 17.77 -0.41 1.02
N GLN A 36 17.16 -1.16 0.09
CA GLN A 36 16.26 -2.25 0.46
C GLN A 36 16.98 -3.34 1.25
N GLN A 37 18.22 -3.64 0.88
CA GLN A 37 19.03 -4.65 1.56
C GLN A 37 19.36 -4.22 2.99
N GLU A 38 19.71 -2.95 3.21
CA GLU A 38 20.03 -2.43 4.54
C GLU A 38 18.82 -2.33 5.47
N VAL A 39 17.63 -2.03 4.92
CA VAL A 39 16.38 -2.11 5.69
C VAL A 39 16.09 -3.56 6.13
N ARG A 40 16.38 -4.55 5.27
CA ARG A 40 16.25 -5.98 5.58
C ARG A 40 17.34 -6.52 6.50
N ALA A 41 18.53 -5.91 6.51
CA ALA A 41 19.65 -6.24 7.37
C ALA A 41 19.63 -5.42 8.69
N PRO A 42 18.43 -5.21 9.25
CA PRO A 42 17.97 -4.06 10.04
C PRO A 42 19.08 -3.08 10.49
N ASN A 43 19.51 -2.18 9.60
CA ASN A 43 20.39 -1.06 9.99
C ASN A 43 19.64 -0.11 10.94
N ALA A 44 20.04 -0.08 12.22
CA ALA A 44 19.38 0.70 13.26
C ALA A 44 19.35 2.21 12.97
N ARG A 45 20.42 2.76 12.39
CA ARG A 45 20.51 4.20 12.06
C ARG A 45 19.54 4.55 10.93
N LEU A 46 19.48 3.70 9.92
CA LEU A 46 18.55 3.85 8.80
C LEU A 46 17.09 3.75 9.27
N LEU A 47 16.76 2.74 10.09
CA LEU A 47 15.41 2.57 10.61
C LEU A 47 14.98 3.73 11.51
N GLU A 48 15.90 4.28 12.31
CA GLU A 48 15.68 5.49 13.11
C GLU A 48 15.33 6.70 12.24
N PHE A 49 15.99 6.85 11.10
CA PHE A 49 15.67 7.91 10.14
C PHE A 49 14.31 7.67 9.46
N LEU A 50 14.09 6.46 8.93
CA LEU A 50 12.89 6.14 8.15
C LEU A 50 11.60 6.16 8.99
N ARG A 51 11.66 5.85 10.28
CA ARG A 51 10.50 5.87 11.19
C ARG A 51 10.03 7.28 11.57
N ARG A 52 10.79 8.33 11.24
CA ARG A 52 10.37 9.71 11.45
C ARG A 52 9.07 9.97 10.69
N PRO A 53 8.12 10.74 11.28
CA PRO A 53 6.79 10.88 10.69
C PRO A 53 6.85 11.48 9.29
N GLU A 54 7.66 12.50 9.06
CA GLU A 54 7.89 13.09 7.74
C GLU A 54 8.46 12.10 6.70
N CYS A 55 9.34 11.18 7.11
CA CYS A 55 9.93 10.18 6.21
C CYS A 55 8.92 9.07 5.88
N ALA A 56 8.23 8.55 6.88
CA ALA A 56 7.18 7.54 6.70
C ALA A 56 6.02 8.08 5.84
N GLU A 57 5.63 9.34 6.04
CA GLU A 57 4.62 10.03 5.24
C GLU A 57 5.08 10.18 3.78
N ALA A 58 6.32 10.62 3.55
CA ALA A 58 6.87 10.75 2.20
C ALA A 58 6.95 9.40 1.47
N LEU A 59 7.39 8.33 2.15
CA LEU A 59 7.39 6.97 1.59
C LEU A 59 6.00 6.54 1.13
N LEU A 60 4.97 6.73 1.96
CA LEU A 60 3.59 6.41 1.60
C LEU A 60 3.09 7.26 0.43
N ARG A 61 3.44 8.55 0.39
CA ARG A 61 3.06 9.42 -0.74
C ARG A 61 3.70 8.97 -2.04
N TYR A 62 4.99 8.66 -2.03
CA TYR A 62 5.68 8.15 -3.23
C TYR A 62 5.07 6.83 -3.71
N ALA A 63 4.76 5.91 -2.80
CA ALA A 63 4.25 4.60 -3.15
C ALA A 63 2.79 4.63 -3.62
N CYS A 64 1.92 5.37 -2.92
CA CYS A 64 0.47 5.22 -3.01
C CYS A 64 -0.26 6.40 -3.68
N LEU A 65 0.39 7.55 -3.90
CA LEU A 65 -0.24 8.69 -4.58
C LEU A 65 0.31 8.90 -6.00
N PRO A 66 -0.52 9.41 -6.92
CA PRO A 66 -0.04 9.78 -8.25
C PRO A 66 1.01 10.89 -8.13
N LEU A 67 2.13 10.72 -8.86
CA LEU A 67 3.14 11.76 -8.96
C LEU A 67 2.55 12.96 -9.71
N ALA A 68 2.77 14.16 -9.18
CA ALA A 68 2.37 15.38 -9.86
C ALA A 68 3.03 15.45 -11.25
N PRO A 69 2.31 15.90 -12.30
CA PRO A 69 2.89 16.04 -13.63
C PRO A 69 4.09 16.98 -13.56
N ALA A 70 5.24 16.52 -14.05
CA ALA A 70 6.42 17.35 -14.14
C ALA A 70 6.19 18.44 -15.19
N THR A 71 6.55 19.68 -14.87
CA THR A 71 6.68 20.73 -15.88
C THR A 71 7.78 20.35 -16.88
N PRO A 72 7.71 20.82 -18.15
CA PRO A 72 8.70 20.49 -19.18
C PRO A 72 10.16 20.75 -18.76
N ASP A 73 10.38 21.78 -17.94
CA ASP A 73 11.71 22.16 -17.44
C ASP A 73 12.31 21.19 -16.39
N ALA A 74 11.53 20.21 -15.91
CA ALA A 74 11.91 19.32 -14.81
C ALA A 74 12.08 17.84 -15.22
N ALA A 75 12.34 17.55 -16.50
CA ALA A 75 12.43 16.17 -17.02
C ALA A 75 13.43 15.28 -16.26
N ALA A 76 14.60 15.82 -15.87
CA ALA A 76 15.60 15.08 -15.09
C ALA A 76 15.14 14.78 -13.64
N ALA A 77 14.31 15.65 -13.06
CA ALA A 77 13.70 15.42 -11.76
C ALA A 77 12.47 14.50 -11.85
N ALA A 78 11.79 14.49 -12.99
CA ALA A 78 10.71 13.56 -13.30
C ALA A 78 11.22 12.12 -13.44
N LEU A 79 12.36 11.95 -14.13
CA LEU A 79 13.01 10.64 -14.26
C LEU A 79 13.49 10.12 -12.91
N ARG A 80 14.13 10.95 -12.08
CA ARG A 80 14.50 10.58 -10.70
C ARG A 80 13.27 10.26 -9.83
N ARG A 81 12.19 11.04 -9.94
CA ARG A 81 10.94 10.74 -9.24
C ARG A 81 10.22 9.49 -9.75
N SER A 82 10.52 9.00 -10.95
CA SER A 82 9.89 7.80 -11.49
C SER A 82 10.32 6.51 -10.79
N LYS A 83 11.52 6.47 -10.19
CA LYS A 83 11.99 5.31 -9.41
C LYS A 83 11.52 5.31 -7.94
N TYR A 84 11.22 6.48 -7.38
CA TYR A 84 10.80 6.62 -5.97
C TYR A 84 9.56 5.82 -5.59
N PRO A 85 8.50 5.71 -6.42
CA PRO A 85 7.35 4.87 -6.07
C PRO A 85 7.71 3.41 -5.81
N GLN A 86 8.59 2.86 -6.63
CA GLN A 86 9.02 1.46 -6.48
C GLN A 86 9.93 1.30 -5.27
N ALA A 87 10.95 2.14 -5.13
CA ALA A 87 11.87 2.11 -4.00
C ALA A 87 11.13 2.30 -2.66
N ALA A 88 10.20 3.24 -2.58
CA ALA A 88 9.39 3.46 -1.39
C ALA A 88 8.50 2.26 -1.04
N CYS A 89 7.87 1.63 -2.05
CA CYS A 89 7.11 0.40 -1.84
C CYS A 89 8.00 -0.74 -1.35
N GLU A 90 9.21 -0.89 -1.89
CA GLU A 90 10.15 -1.93 -1.49
C GLU A 90 10.66 -1.76 -0.06
N VAL A 91 10.90 -0.51 0.38
CA VAL A 91 11.25 -0.17 1.77
C VAL A 91 10.10 -0.50 2.71
N LEU A 92 8.88 -0.07 2.38
CA LEU A 92 7.70 -0.36 3.22
C LEU A 92 7.35 -1.85 3.24
N CYS A 93 7.67 -2.60 2.19
CA CYS A 93 7.47 -4.06 2.10
C CYS A 93 8.74 -4.86 2.46
N ALA A 94 9.73 -4.24 3.11
CA ALA A 94 10.98 -4.91 3.49
C ALA A 94 10.85 -5.73 4.79
N ASP A 95 9.65 -5.81 5.38
CA ASP A 95 9.36 -6.47 6.66
C ASP A 95 10.11 -5.90 7.87
N ALA A 96 10.54 -4.64 7.80
CA ALA A 96 11.07 -3.92 8.94
C ALA A 96 9.93 -3.54 9.91
N GLU A 97 9.69 -4.39 10.91
CA GLU A 97 8.60 -4.24 11.88
C GLU A 97 8.62 -2.88 12.59
N SER A 98 9.80 -2.34 12.93
CA SER A 98 9.90 -1.02 13.58
C SER A 98 9.38 0.13 12.71
N LEU A 99 9.59 0.06 11.39
CA LEU A 99 9.06 1.03 10.43
C LEU A 99 7.55 0.83 10.24
N LEU A 100 7.11 -0.41 10.07
CA LEU A 100 5.69 -0.74 9.91
C LEU A 100 4.88 -0.35 11.14
N LEU A 101 5.41 -0.57 12.34
CA LEU A 101 4.78 -0.18 13.59
C LEU A 101 4.70 1.35 13.71
N ALA A 102 5.70 2.10 13.26
CA ALA A 102 5.64 3.56 13.23
C ALA A 102 4.51 4.06 12.30
N VAL A 103 4.31 3.40 11.15
CA VAL A 103 3.18 3.67 10.25
C VAL A 103 1.85 3.30 10.91
N ALA A 104 1.75 2.10 11.47
CA ALA A 104 0.52 1.58 12.08
C ALA A 104 0.11 2.33 13.37
N SER A 105 1.08 2.88 14.09
CA SER A 105 0.84 3.66 15.31
C SER A 105 0.37 5.09 15.02
N SER A 106 0.42 5.55 13.76
CA SER A 106 0.01 6.90 13.37
C SER A 106 -1.35 6.89 12.65
N PRO A 107 -2.43 7.38 13.29
CA PRO A 107 -3.74 7.49 12.65
C PRO A 107 -3.72 8.33 11.37
N ALA A 108 -2.83 9.32 11.28
CA ALA A 108 -2.69 10.17 10.09
C ALA A 108 -2.10 9.40 8.91
N LEU A 109 -1.08 8.55 9.15
CA LEU A 109 -0.46 7.73 8.11
C LEU A 109 -1.40 6.60 7.66
N LEU A 110 -2.09 5.94 8.59
CA LEU A 110 -3.13 4.96 8.26
C LEU A 110 -4.26 5.58 7.45
N ARG A 111 -4.71 6.79 7.82
CA ARG A 111 -5.72 7.51 7.03
C ARG A 111 -5.21 7.80 5.63
N LEU A 112 -3.99 8.34 5.48
CA LEU A 112 -3.38 8.61 4.18
C LEU A 112 -3.34 7.35 3.31
N LEU A 113 -2.89 6.22 3.87
CA LEU A 113 -2.84 4.95 3.16
C LEU A 113 -4.24 4.52 2.70
N MET A 114 -5.24 4.54 3.59
CA MET A 114 -6.57 4.03 3.29
C MET A 114 -7.39 4.95 2.38
N THR A 115 -7.12 6.27 2.36
CA THR A 115 -7.77 7.21 1.43
C THR A 115 -7.02 7.36 0.10
N ALA A 116 -5.79 6.85 -0.02
CA ALA A 116 -4.99 6.95 -1.26
C ALA A 116 -5.73 6.46 -2.52
N PRO A 117 -6.53 5.36 -2.48
CA PRO A 117 -7.30 4.90 -3.64
C PRO A 117 -8.27 5.93 -4.22
N GLU A 118 -8.74 6.90 -3.42
CA GLU A 118 -9.64 7.96 -3.88
C GLU A 118 -8.94 8.88 -4.90
N ALA A 119 -7.64 9.10 -4.76
CA ALA A 119 -6.85 9.96 -5.62
C ALA A 119 -6.40 9.29 -6.93
N TRP A 120 -6.64 7.99 -7.12
CA TRP A 120 -6.16 7.28 -8.30
C TRP A 120 -6.96 7.64 -9.55
N PRO A 121 -6.29 7.79 -10.71
CA PRO A 121 -6.99 8.04 -11.97
C PRO A 121 -7.95 6.87 -12.24
N ALA A 122 -9.18 7.18 -12.63
CA ALA A 122 -10.11 6.15 -13.11
C ALA A 122 -9.44 5.41 -14.27
N GLY A 123 -9.44 4.07 -14.22
CA GLY A 123 -8.91 3.26 -15.32
C GLY A 123 -9.55 3.66 -16.65
N ARG A 124 -8.85 3.40 -17.77
CA ARG A 124 -9.42 3.63 -19.12
C ARG A 124 -10.79 2.92 -19.17
N GLY A 125 -11.86 3.69 -19.19
CA GLY A 125 -13.23 3.17 -19.06
C GLY A 125 -14.23 4.14 -18.44
N SER A 126 -13.79 5.18 -17.71
CA SER A 126 -14.71 6.26 -17.31
C SER A 126 -14.93 7.25 -18.47
N PRO A 127 -16.18 7.58 -18.84
CA PRO A 127 -16.51 8.43 -20.00
C PRO A 127 -16.24 9.93 -19.77
N ARG A 128 -15.42 10.30 -18.79
CA ARG A 128 -14.98 11.69 -18.64
C ARG A 128 -13.74 11.94 -19.49
N HIS A 129 -13.97 12.63 -20.61
CA HIS A 129 -12.97 13.15 -21.55
C HIS A 129 -11.61 13.47 -20.93
N VAL A 130 -10.58 12.73 -21.33
CA VAL A 130 -9.20 13.22 -21.28
C VAL A 130 -8.95 13.98 -22.59
N PRO A 131 -8.53 15.26 -22.57
CA PRO A 131 -8.16 15.98 -23.79
C PRO A 131 -7.00 15.27 -24.50
N SER A 132 -7.21 14.94 -25.77
CA SER A 132 -6.21 14.39 -26.68
C SER A 132 -5.04 15.37 -26.82
N GLY A 133 -3.85 15.01 -26.31
CA GLY A 133 -2.63 15.81 -26.48
C GLY A 133 -1.55 15.58 -25.43
N VAL A 134 -1.86 14.93 -24.31
CA VAL A 134 -0.85 14.59 -23.29
C VAL A 134 -0.26 13.21 -23.64
N PRO A 135 1.07 13.08 -23.83
CA PRO A 135 1.70 11.75 -23.94
C PRO A 135 1.34 10.93 -22.70
N PRO A 136 1.24 9.59 -22.77
CA PRO A 136 0.83 8.77 -21.65
C PRO A 136 1.91 8.81 -20.54
N ALA A 137 1.87 9.85 -19.72
CA ALA A 137 2.65 9.92 -18.50
C ALA A 137 2.08 8.83 -17.57
N ALA A 138 2.75 7.67 -17.55
CA ALA A 138 2.64 6.60 -16.57
C ALA A 138 1.21 6.38 -16.01
N GLY A 139 0.47 5.48 -16.67
CA GLY A 139 -0.86 5.01 -16.25
C GLY A 139 -0.89 4.47 -14.82
N GLY A 140 -1.15 5.35 -13.86
CA GLY A 140 -0.84 5.10 -12.45
C GLY A 140 -1.79 4.18 -11.70
N GLY A 141 -3.06 4.06 -12.09
CA GLY A 141 -4.09 3.36 -11.29
C GLY A 141 -3.71 1.92 -10.90
N PRO A 142 -3.45 1.01 -11.87
CA PRO A 142 -3.07 -0.36 -11.56
C PRO A 142 -1.75 -0.48 -10.79
N ALA A 143 -0.73 0.31 -11.16
CA ALA A 143 0.56 0.26 -10.48
C ALA A 143 0.49 0.79 -9.03
N LEU A 144 -0.32 1.82 -8.79
CA LEU A 144 -0.61 2.34 -7.45
C LEU A 144 -1.37 1.29 -6.63
N ALA A 145 -2.36 0.62 -7.23
CA ALA A 145 -3.11 -0.46 -6.58
C ALA A 145 -2.21 -1.62 -6.15
N ILE A 146 -1.29 -2.05 -7.02
CA ILE A 146 -0.33 -3.12 -6.70
C ILE A 146 0.59 -2.71 -5.55
N ARG A 147 1.12 -1.48 -5.53
CA ARG A 147 1.99 -1.02 -4.44
C ARG A 147 1.22 -0.89 -3.14
N TRP A 148 0.02 -0.30 -3.21
CA TRP A 148 -0.86 -0.12 -2.07
C TRP A 148 -1.26 -1.46 -1.44
N SER A 149 -1.70 -2.44 -2.25
CA SER A 149 -2.10 -3.75 -1.74
C SER A 149 -0.95 -4.46 -1.04
N ARG A 150 0.26 -4.41 -1.61
CA ARG A 150 1.47 -4.97 -0.99
C ARG A 150 1.77 -4.34 0.38
N ILE A 151 1.66 -3.02 0.49
CA ILE A 151 1.89 -2.31 1.77
C ILE A 151 0.83 -2.71 2.80
N VAL A 152 -0.45 -2.80 2.39
CA VAL A 152 -1.54 -3.28 3.25
C VAL A 152 -1.26 -4.71 3.73
N SER A 153 -0.85 -5.61 2.83
CA SER A 153 -0.49 -6.99 3.20
C SER A 153 0.66 -7.04 4.20
N SER A 154 1.73 -6.25 4.00
CA SER A 154 2.86 -6.18 4.94
C SER A 154 2.43 -5.64 6.31
N LEU A 155 1.55 -4.64 6.36
CA LEU A 155 0.99 -4.13 7.61
C LEU A 155 0.09 -5.15 8.31
N LEU A 156 -0.76 -5.88 7.58
CA LEU A 156 -1.58 -6.94 8.16
C LEU A 156 -0.72 -8.06 8.76
N LEU A 157 0.34 -8.45 8.06
CA LEU A 157 1.25 -9.51 8.50
C LEU A 157 2.02 -9.16 9.77
N ARG A 158 2.50 -7.91 9.89
CA ARG A 158 3.40 -7.49 10.98
C ARG A 158 2.71 -6.68 12.08
N CYS A 159 1.68 -5.92 11.72
CA CYS A 159 1.00 -4.95 12.58
C CYS A 159 -0.54 -5.08 12.45
N GLY A 160 -1.04 -6.31 12.25
CA GLY A 160 -2.46 -6.57 12.03
C GLY A 160 -3.34 -6.10 13.19
N ARG A 161 -2.85 -6.19 14.44
CA ARG A 161 -3.59 -5.74 15.62
C ARG A 161 -3.83 -4.23 15.61
N GLU A 162 -2.79 -3.46 15.29
CA GLU A 162 -2.82 -2.00 15.22
C GLU A 162 -3.70 -1.53 14.05
N LEU A 163 -3.50 -2.12 12.86
CA LEU A 163 -4.25 -1.76 11.66
C LEU A 163 -5.74 -2.08 11.81
N ILE A 164 -6.09 -3.29 12.26
CA ILE A 164 -7.48 -3.71 12.42
C ILE A 164 -8.14 -2.94 13.57
N GLY A 165 -7.45 -2.74 14.70
CA GLY A 165 -7.95 -1.94 15.81
C GLY A 165 -8.26 -0.49 15.39
N TRP A 166 -7.45 0.09 14.50
CA TRP A 166 -7.74 1.41 13.94
C TRP A 166 -8.91 1.39 12.95
N LEU A 167 -8.98 0.37 12.08
CA LEU A 167 -10.07 0.21 11.10
C LEU A 167 -11.43 0.00 11.76
N GLU A 168 -11.48 -0.67 12.92
CA GLU A 168 -12.69 -0.81 13.73
C GLU A 168 -13.35 0.53 14.06
N GLY A 169 -12.55 1.58 14.26
CA GLY A 169 -13.00 2.96 14.47
C GLY A 169 -13.23 3.77 13.18
N ASN A 170 -12.78 3.29 12.03
CA ASN A 170 -12.84 3.98 10.72
C ASN A 170 -13.54 3.13 9.65
N ARG A 171 -14.64 2.47 10.02
CA ARG A 171 -15.36 1.47 9.22
C ARG A 171 -15.75 1.91 7.80
N GLY A 172 -16.08 3.19 7.62
CA GLY A 172 -16.50 3.75 6.33
C GLY A 172 -15.40 3.68 5.26
N LEU A 173 -14.13 3.51 5.65
CA LEU A 173 -13.02 3.40 4.70
C LEU A 173 -13.04 2.10 3.90
N LEU A 174 -13.63 1.02 4.43
CA LEU A 174 -13.79 -0.21 3.65
C LEU A 174 -14.80 -0.02 2.51
N GLU A 175 -15.88 0.73 2.76
CA GLU A 175 -16.87 1.05 1.73
C GLU A 175 -16.27 1.96 0.64
N ALA A 176 -15.38 2.89 1.02
CA ALA A 176 -14.69 3.76 0.08
C ALA A 176 -13.82 2.99 -0.95
N LEU A 177 -13.50 1.71 -0.69
CA LEU A 177 -12.78 0.84 -1.64
C LEU A 177 -13.70 0.24 -2.72
N VAL A 178 -15.02 0.15 -2.49
CA VAL A 178 -15.98 -0.48 -3.41
C VAL A 178 -15.95 0.12 -4.82
N PRO A 179 -15.90 1.45 -5.00
CA PRO A 179 -15.75 2.07 -6.33
C PRO A 179 -14.45 1.72 -7.06
N ARG A 180 -13.45 1.19 -6.35
CA ARG A 180 -12.12 0.86 -6.88
C ARG A 180 -11.92 -0.63 -7.10
N LEU A 181 -12.93 -1.46 -6.89
CA LEU A 181 -12.85 -2.92 -7.08
C LEU A 181 -12.60 -3.34 -8.52
N GLY A 182 -12.73 -2.45 -9.51
CA GLY A 182 -12.25 -2.74 -10.88
C GLY A 182 -10.74 -2.98 -10.96
N LEU A 183 -9.98 -2.65 -9.91
CA LEU A 183 -8.56 -2.97 -9.76
C LEU A 183 -8.44 -4.20 -8.86
N THR A 184 -8.11 -5.36 -9.44
CA THR A 184 -7.97 -6.64 -8.71
C THR A 184 -7.12 -6.58 -7.44
N PRO A 185 -5.96 -5.87 -7.40
CA PRO A 185 -5.19 -5.75 -6.16
C PRO A 185 -5.95 -5.10 -5.00
N VAL A 186 -6.93 -4.22 -5.30
CA VAL A 186 -7.79 -3.61 -4.28
C VAL A 186 -8.79 -4.63 -3.74
N ALA A 187 -9.37 -5.44 -4.62
CA ALA A 187 -10.29 -6.50 -4.22
C ALA A 187 -9.60 -7.56 -3.35
N GLU A 188 -8.40 -7.99 -3.72
CA GLU A 188 -7.59 -8.93 -2.93
C GLU A 188 -7.23 -8.36 -1.56
N ALA A 189 -6.79 -7.10 -1.50
CA ALA A 189 -6.49 -6.44 -0.23
C ALA A 189 -7.76 -6.27 0.64
N LEU A 190 -8.92 -6.01 0.03
CA LEU A 190 -10.18 -5.96 0.76
C LEU A 190 -10.53 -7.31 1.39
N VAL A 191 -10.31 -8.42 0.67
CA VAL A 191 -10.45 -9.79 1.22
C VAL A 191 -9.53 -9.98 2.44
N GLN A 192 -8.28 -9.53 2.36
CA GLN A 192 -7.33 -9.62 3.47
C GLN A 192 -7.74 -8.75 4.67
N LEU A 193 -8.17 -7.52 4.43
CA LEU A 193 -8.61 -6.57 5.47
C LEU A 193 -9.83 -7.08 6.25
N VAL A 194 -10.71 -7.84 5.60
CA VAL A 194 -11.87 -8.48 6.25
C VAL A 194 -11.58 -9.91 6.72
N GLY A 195 -10.32 -10.35 6.62
CA GLY A 195 -9.81 -11.69 6.96
C GLY A 195 -10.59 -12.83 6.32
N ALA A 196 -10.97 -12.65 5.06
CA ALA A 196 -11.68 -13.65 4.28
C ALA A 196 -10.75 -14.56 3.44
N ASP A 197 -9.43 -14.46 3.64
CA ASP A 197 -8.44 -15.41 3.14
C ASP A 197 -7.80 -16.23 4.27
N GLU A 198 -7.16 -17.34 3.89
CA GLU A 198 -6.56 -18.30 4.82
C GLU A 198 -5.44 -17.69 5.67
N ALA A 199 -4.53 -16.90 5.08
CA ALA A 199 -3.39 -16.32 5.78
C ALA A 199 -3.81 -15.27 6.81
N SER A 200 -4.76 -14.40 6.46
CA SER A 200 -5.32 -13.40 7.38
C SER A 200 -6.15 -14.06 8.47
N SER A 201 -6.90 -15.12 8.15
CA SER A 201 -7.67 -15.87 9.15
C SER A 201 -6.80 -16.60 10.18
N ALA A 202 -5.61 -17.07 9.77
CA ALA A 202 -4.67 -17.75 10.66
C ALA A 202 -3.93 -16.79 11.61
N SER A 203 -3.71 -15.54 11.17
CA SER A 203 -2.96 -14.53 11.94
C SER A 203 -3.84 -13.71 12.91
N MET A 204 -5.16 -13.71 12.71
CA MET A 204 -6.10 -12.90 13.47
C MET A 204 -6.97 -13.74 14.42
N PRO A 205 -7.35 -13.23 15.60
CA PRO A 205 -8.30 -13.91 16.48
C PRO A 205 -9.66 -14.15 15.79
N PRO A 206 -10.37 -15.25 16.08
CA PRO A 206 -11.65 -15.59 15.44
C PRO A 206 -12.73 -14.50 15.53
N HIS A 207 -12.67 -13.65 16.57
CA HIS A 207 -13.62 -12.56 16.79
C HIS A 207 -13.13 -11.19 16.32
N ALA A 208 -11.88 -11.06 15.88
CA ALA A 208 -11.28 -9.78 15.53
C ALA A 208 -11.89 -9.11 14.29
N LEU A 209 -12.77 -9.81 13.58
CA LEU A 209 -13.46 -9.33 12.38
C LEU A 209 -14.99 -9.39 12.53
N ALA A 210 -15.49 -9.60 13.75
CA ALA A 210 -16.91 -9.48 14.05
C ALA A 210 -17.45 -8.06 13.74
N TRP A 211 -16.59 -7.04 13.87
CA TRP A 211 -16.92 -5.66 13.52
C TRP A 211 -17.26 -5.47 12.03
N VAL A 212 -16.75 -6.32 11.13
CA VAL A 212 -17.04 -6.23 9.68
C VAL A 212 -18.53 -6.39 9.40
N ALA A 213 -19.26 -7.18 10.22
CA ALA A 213 -20.71 -7.31 10.11
C ALA A 213 -21.47 -5.99 10.38
N HIS A 214 -20.82 -5.04 11.06
CA HIS A 214 -21.37 -3.73 11.39
C HIS A 214 -20.87 -2.64 10.44
N THR A 215 -20.41 -3.04 9.25
CA THR A 215 -20.01 -2.14 8.17
C THR A 215 -21.09 -2.17 7.08
N SER A 216 -21.15 -1.10 6.30
CA SER A 216 -21.96 -1.00 5.08
C SER A 216 -21.39 -1.81 3.91
N LEU A 217 -20.27 -2.52 4.09
CA LEU A 217 -19.57 -3.21 3.00
C LEU A 217 -20.45 -4.23 2.27
N LEU A 218 -21.15 -5.10 3.01
CA LEU A 218 -22.02 -6.12 2.40
C LEU A 218 -23.18 -5.48 1.61
N PRO A 219 -23.94 -4.52 2.17
CA PRO A 219 -24.92 -3.75 1.40
C PRO A 219 -24.34 -3.11 0.13
N SER A 220 -23.16 -2.48 0.22
CA SER A 220 -22.58 -1.76 -0.93
C SER A 220 -22.08 -2.71 -2.03
N LEU A 221 -21.54 -3.89 -1.67
CA LEU A 221 -21.21 -4.94 -2.62
C LEU A 221 -22.47 -5.50 -3.31
N LEU A 222 -23.54 -5.76 -2.54
CA LEU A 222 -24.80 -6.25 -3.09
C LEU A 222 -25.47 -5.20 -3.99
N ALA A 223 -25.45 -3.92 -3.62
CA ALA A 223 -25.99 -2.84 -4.42
C ALA A 223 -25.25 -2.69 -5.76
N LEU A 224 -23.93 -2.84 -5.75
CA LEU A 224 -23.12 -2.87 -6.98
C LEU A 224 -23.52 -4.05 -7.88
N LEU A 225 -23.66 -5.26 -7.33
CA LEU A 225 -24.04 -6.45 -8.09
C LEU A 225 -25.50 -6.44 -8.57
N ALA A 226 -26.38 -5.71 -7.88
CA ALA A 226 -27.79 -5.56 -8.24
C ALA A 226 -28.04 -4.41 -9.22
N SER A 227 -27.00 -3.66 -9.62
CA SER A 227 -27.15 -2.58 -10.58
C SER A 227 -27.51 -3.12 -11.97
N ASP A 228 -28.29 -2.35 -12.74
CA ASP A 228 -28.66 -2.69 -14.13
C ASP A 228 -27.50 -2.43 -15.13
N ASP A 229 -26.32 -2.05 -14.64
CA ASP A 229 -25.14 -1.81 -15.47
C ASP A 229 -24.62 -3.13 -16.07
N PRO A 230 -24.01 -3.09 -17.28
CA PRO A 230 -23.39 -4.28 -17.84
C PRO A 230 -22.28 -4.80 -16.92
N PRO A 231 -22.11 -6.13 -16.79
CA PRO A 231 -21.08 -6.70 -15.93
C PRO A 231 -19.70 -6.22 -16.37
N THR A 232 -18.94 -5.73 -15.41
CA THR A 232 -17.56 -5.24 -15.59
C THR A 232 -16.62 -5.99 -14.65
N GLN A 233 -15.31 -5.80 -14.80
CA GLN A 233 -14.31 -6.32 -13.86
C GLN A 233 -14.64 -5.95 -12.40
N GLN A 234 -15.24 -4.78 -12.17
CA GLN A 234 -15.64 -4.34 -10.85
C GLN A 234 -16.74 -5.23 -10.26
N HIS A 235 -17.70 -5.68 -11.08
CA HIS A 235 -18.76 -6.60 -10.68
C HIS A 235 -18.20 -7.99 -10.39
N GLU A 236 -17.31 -8.51 -11.25
CA GLU A 236 -16.65 -9.80 -11.04
C GLU A 236 -15.87 -9.82 -9.73
N ASN A 237 -15.01 -8.82 -9.52
CA ASN A 237 -14.20 -8.69 -8.30
C ASN A 237 -15.09 -8.49 -7.06
N ALA A 238 -16.21 -7.76 -7.15
CA ALA A 238 -17.15 -7.62 -6.05
C ALA A 238 -17.83 -8.95 -5.69
N ALA A 239 -18.20 -9.76 -6.68
CA ALA A 239 -18.74 -11.10 -6.47
C ALA A 239 -17.72 -12.03 -5.82
N GLU A 240 -16.45 -11.96 -6.22
CA GLU A 240 -15.36 -12.73 -5.60
C GLU A 240 -15.14 -12.36 -4.13
N VAL A 241 -15.10 -11.05 -3.82
CA VAL A 241 -14.98 -10.55 -2.44
C VAL A 241 -16.15 -11.06 -1.59
N LEU A 242 -17.38 -10.91 -2.09
CA LEU A 242 -18.58 -11.39 -1.39
C LEU A 242 -18.53 -12.91 -1.16
N GLY A 243 -18.12 -13.67 -2.18
CA GLY A 243 -17.94 -15.11 -2.10
C GLY A 243 -16.87 -15.52 -1.08
N ALA A 244 -15.75 -14.79 -1.01
CA ALA A 244 -14.70 -15.04 -0.02
C ALA A 244 -15.23 -14.82 1.40
N ILE A 245 -15.94 -13.73 1.65
CA ILE A 245 -16.56 -13.46 2.96
C ILE A 245 -17.55 -14.56 3.34
N ALA A 246 -18.38 -15.01 2.40
CA ALA A 246 -19.35 -16.08 2.63
C ALA A 246 -18.68 -17.41 3.00
N ARG A 247 -17.59 -17.78 2.31
CA ARG A 247 -16.81 -18.99 2.59
C ARG A 247 -16.13 -18.93 3.96
N ALA A 248 -15.51 -17.80 4.30
CA ALA A 248 -14.82 -17.61 5.57
C ALA A 248 -15.77 -17.69 6.79
N ARG A 249 -17.06 -17.42 6.59
CA ARG A 249 -18.09 -17.45 7.66
C ARG A 249 -18.97 -18.69 7.64
N ALA A 250 -18.78 -19.59 6.66
CA ALA A 250 -19.48 -20.86 6.66
C ALA A 250 -18.91 -21.74 7.79
N PRO A 251 -19.77 -22.37 8.63
CA PRO A 251 -19.28 -23.32 9.62
C PRO A 251 -18.58 -24.48 8.91
N ALA A 252 -17.39 -24.85 9.40
CA ALA A 252 -16.70 -26.06 8.94
C ALA A 252 -17.66 -27.25 9.14
N ARG A 253 -18.00 -27.93 8.05
CA ARG A 253 -18.84 -29.13 8.06
C ARG A 253 -18.07 -30.33 8.61
#